data_AF-A0A7J6NGG8-F1
#
_entry.id   AF-A0A7J6NGG8-F1
#
_cell.length_a   1.000
_cell.length_b   1.000
_cell.length_c   1.000
_cell.angle_alpha   90.00
_cell.angle_beta   90.00
_cell.angle_gamma   90.00
#
_symmetry.space_group_name_H-M   'P 1'
#
loop_
_entity.id
_entity.type
_entity.pdbx_description
1 polymer ?
#
loop_
_entity_poly.entity_id
_entity_poly.type
_entity_poly.pdbx_seq_one_letter_code
_entity_poly.pdbx_strand_id
1 'polypeptide(L)'
;LSELTKGDELEGVTAKILKEELSALMSLLFVFIDGYIITFECLLLHGHAHVDCNEQRPELAVLLERKTRVRISSFVASGKCDRRACSLLPEVKNAKFVGDIPPNGVFDHEAVAEYACKEGHTADGLVLGPRRVLYRCHISGLFRPVRVDITECKPLRCGAPFELPHAYPTSHKIGEAVVYPQRVNYSCNEHFTANGEDDGPNGKFHPSYPLPRCQPIHCGEFPTVANAEPVKHVNPTRVVEGEGMDFVCLDGFTEQTMGFEVKCINIDGHVQWDVPSRTPCVARKCGQLERFPDAHQTYFGDNITYRYPSKVPFACAPGYALGGDKSRHEFTASCSISGIWEYDRGNDRCEPVICGDINDVPHEMKLFATAVITTRVLRLGDTMEFACDEGAFIAGTNREHSTYTIQCSASGDFQMAPGHTAGCIKPCGPLLPMKGGKIAYPQDVRPGDVLESPAAVVYVCNEGHTLGGRMEGEVKFEQQCHADGNLSPEAQPPPCELV
;
A
#
# COMPACT_ATOMS: atom_id res chain seq x y z
N LEU A 1 23.66 75.98 -3.91
CA LEU A 1 25.02 76.53 -4.09
C LEU A 1 24.96 77.48 -5.28
N SER A 2 25.00 78.81 -5.20
CA SER A 2 25.18 79.76 -4.11
C SER A 2 24.37 81.02 -4.45
N GLU A 3 23.54 81.43 -3.50
CA GLU A 3 22.99 82.79 -3.26
C GLU A 3 21.96 83.39 -4.23
N LEU A 4 20.69 83.08 -3.92
CA LEU A 4 19.57 84.03 -3.91
C LEU A 4 19.79 85.07 -2.80
N THR A 5 19.78 86.37 -3.11
CA THR A 5 19.15 87.42 -2.27
C THR A 5 18.92 88.71 -3.06
N LYS A 6 17.69 89.25 -2.92
CA LYS A 6 17.20 90.60 -3.28
C LYS A 6 17.08 90.85 -4.79
N GLY A 7 15.91 91.09 -5.38
CA GLY A 7 14.78 91.89 -4.93
C GLY A 7 14.57 92.97 -6.00
N ASP A 8 13.35 93.02 -6.54
CA ASP A 8 12.77 94.07 -7.40
C ASP A 8 12.66 93.80 -8.91
N GLU A 9 11.38 93.60 -9.27
CA GLU A 9 10.66 94.07 -10.46
C GLU A 9 10.97 93.50 -11.85
N LEU A 10 9.97 92.77 -12.36
CA LEU A 10 9.64 92.68 -13.78
C LEU A 10 9.62 94.09 -14.40
N GLU A 11 10.46 94.33 -15.41
CA GLU A 11 10.09 95.03 -16.63
C GLU A 11 11.30 95.15 -17.56
N GLY A 12 11.21 94.62 -18.79
CA GLY A 12 12.30 94.75 -19.75
C GLY A 12 12.12 93.93 -21.02
N VAL A 13 11.12 94.25 -21.83
CA VAL A 13 11.13 93.85 -23.25
C VAL A 13 12.19 94.69 -23.96
N THR A 14 13.35 94.11 -24.25
CA THR A 14 14.39 94.75 -25.07
C THR A 14 14.05 94.68 -26.56
N ALA A 15 13.61 95.80 -27.14
CA ALA A 15 13.58 95.98 -28.59
C ALA A 15 14.93 96.52 -29.08
N LYS A 16 15.62 95.80 -29.97
CA LYS A 16 16.92 96.20 -30.55
C LYS A 16 16.71 96.64 -31.99
N ILE A 17 16.93 97.92 -32.30
CA ILE A 17 16.90 98.47 -33.66
C ILE A 17 18.34 98.65 -34.12
N LEU A 18 18.78 97.89 -35.14
CA LEU A 18 20.06 98.08 -35.83
C LEU A 18 19.78 98.83 -37.13
N LYS A 19 20.49 99.93 -37.38
CA LYS A 19 20.36 100.73 -38.61
C LYS A 19 21.74 101.11 -39.12
N GLU A 20 22.23 100.40 -40.14
CA GLU A 20 23.26 100.85 -41.07
C GLU A 20 22.94 100.35 -42.49
N GLU A 21 23.34 101.13 -43.48
CA GLU A 21 22.78 101.18 -44.84
C GLU A 21 23.27 100.08 -45.81
N LEU A 22 22.35 99.41 -46.51
CA LEU A 22 22.24 99.40 -47.99
C LEU A 22 21.01 98.58 -48.43
N SER A 23 20.12 99.21 -49.20
CA SER A 23 19.05 98.67 -50.08
C SER A 23 18.33 97.35 -49.74
N ALA A 24 17.02 97.49 -49.45
CA ALA A 24 15.95 96.50 -49.56
C ALA A 24 16.04 95.28 -48.63
N LEU A 25 15.45 95.36 -47.43
CA LEU A 25 15.02 94.19 -46.66
C LEU A 25 13.87 94.53 -45.69
N MET A 26 12.73 93.88 -45.96
CA MET A 26 11.65 93.58 -45.01
C MET A 26 12.20 93.29 -43.60
N SER A 27 11.81 94.10 -42.61
CA SER A 27 12.15 93.83 -41.21
C SER A 27 10.92 93.28 -40.49
N LEU A 28 10.85 91.96 -40.31
CA LEU A 28 9.82 91.27 -39.52
C LEU A 28 10.11 91.47 -38.03
N LEU A 29 9.18 92.10 -37.31
CA LEU A 29 9.21 92.20 -35.86
C LEU A 29 8.40 91.03 -35.27
N PHE A 30 9.03 90.18 -34.46
CA PHE A 30 8.36 89.09 -33.73
C PHE A 30 8.23 89.47 -32.26
N VAL A 31 7.01 89.50 -31.73
CA VAL A 31 6.75 89.68 -30.30
C VAL A 31 6.06 88.40 -29.79
N PHE A 32 6.65 87.78 -28.76
CA PHE A 32 6.13 86.55 -28.13
C PHE A 32 5.46 86.90 -26.80
N ILE A 33 4.16 86.65 -26.68
CA ILE A 33 3.40 86.78 -25.43
C ILE A 33 2.42 85.60 -25.35
N ASP A 34 2.43 84.86 -24.22
CA ASP A 34 1.48 83.78 -23.86
C ASP A 34 1.16 82.76 -24.97
N GLY A 35 2.18 82.30 -25.72
CA GLY A 35 2.03 81.18 -26.67
C GLY A 35 1.53 81.56 -28.08
N TYR A 36 1.39 82.85 -28.39
CA TYR A 36 1.05 83.34 -29.74
C TYR A 36 2.23 84.06 -30.40
N ILE A 37 2.31 83.98 -31.74
CA ILE A 37 3.23 84.78 -32.57
C ILE A 37 2.40 85.82 -33.31
N ILE A 38 2.70 87.10 -33.09
CA ILE A 38 2.13 88.21 -33.87
C ILE A 38 3.21 88.69 -34.85
N THR A 39 2.93 88.59 -36.15
CA THR A 39 3.80 89.08 -37.24
C THR A 39 3.31 90.43 -37.74
N PHE A 40 4.18 91.45 -37.77
CA PHE A 40 3.90 92.75 -38.40
C PHE A 40 4.60 92.84 -39.76
N GLU A 41 3.86 93.24 -40.81
CA GLU A 41 4.42 93.74 -42.08
C GLU A 41 4.20 95.26 -42.15
N CYS A 42 5.27 96.04 -42.31
CA CYS A 42 5.17 97.49 -42.53
C CYS A 42 5.72 97.88 -43.90
N LEU A 43 4.86 98.45 -44.74
CA LEU A 43 5.22 99.20 -45.95
C LEU A 43 5.12 100.69 -45.62
N LEU A 44 6.23 101.43 -45.75
CA LEU A 44 6.29 102.88 -45.51
C LEU A 44 5.99 103.64 -46.81
N LEU A 45 4.79 104.23 -46.91
CA LEU A 45 4.51 105.39 -47.76
C LEU A 45 3.88 106.47 -46.86
N HIS A 46 4.26 107.73 -47.09
CA HIS A 46 4.00 108.88 -46.25
C HIS A 46 2.57 108.97 -45.68
N GLY A 47 2.47 109.03 -44.35
CA GLY A 47 1.29 109.47 -43.62
C GLY A 47 0.33 108.35 -43.20
N HIS A 48 0.17 108.19 -41.88
CA HIS A 48 -0.72 107.28 -41.14
C HIS A 48 -0.24 105.82 -41.00
N ALA A 49 0.16 105.46 -39.77
CA ALA A 49 0.38 104.07 -39.35
C ALA A 49 -0.95 103.44 -38.94
N HIS A 50 -1.30 102.31 -39.56
CA HIS A 50 -2.41 101.44 -39.16
C HIS A 50 -1.82 100.24 -38.39
N VAL A 51 -2.26 100.02 -37.16
CA VAL A 51 -1.85 98.89 -36.31
C VAL A 51 -3.10 98.14 -35.90
N ASP A 52 -3.15 96.84 -36.20
CA ASP A 52 -4.26 95.95 -35.88
C ASP A 52 -3.76 94.86 -34.92
N CYS A 53 -4.40 94.72 -33.76
CA CYS A 53 -4.09 93.68 -32.76
C CYS A 53 -5.40 93.21 -32.14
N ASN A 54 -5.69 91.91 -32.29
CA ASN A 54 -6.93 91.29 -31.84
C ASN A 54 -6.79 90.74 -30.39
N GLU A 55 -7.85 90.97 -29.62
CA GLU A 55 -8.25 90.35 -28.34
C GLU A 55 -7.62 90.75 -26.98
N GLN A 56 -8.45 91.47 -26.21
CA GLN A 56 -8.73 91.32 -24.77
C GLN A 56 -7.70 91.71 -23.70
N ARG A 57 -6.98 92.83 -23.87
CA ARG A 57 -6.51 93.62 -22.71
C ARG A 57 -6.64 95.13 -22.95
N PRO A 58 -7.69 95.80 -22.45
CA PRO A 58 -7.87 97.26 -22.62
C PRO A 58 -6.72 98.09 -22.01
N GLU A 59 -5.93 97.51 -21.10
CA GLU A 59 -4.77 98.15 -20.48
C GLU A 59 -3.59 98.36 -21.47
N LEU A 60 -3.43 97.51 -22.48
CA LEU A 60 -2.34 97.66 -23.47
C LEU A 60 -2.61 98.78 -24.48
N ALA A 61 -3.89 99.07 -24.79
CA ALA A 61 -4.26 100.16 -25.68
C ALA A 61 -3.88 101.53 -25.09
N VAL A 62 -4.06 101.70 -23.77
CA VAL A 62 -3.66 102.92 -23.04
C VAL A 62 -2.13 103.09 -23.00
N LEU A 63 -1.39 101.97 -22.97
CA LEU A 63 0.09 101.98 -22.97
C LEU A 63 0.67 102.38 -24.34
N LEU A 64 0.02 101.97 -25.43
CA LEU A 64 0.37 102.36 -26.81
C LEU A 64 0.03 103.83 -27.09
N GLU A 65 -1.15 104.33 -26.70
CA GLU A 65 -1.52 105.75 -26.89
C GLU A 65 -0.59 106.72 -26.13
N ARG A 66 -0.16 106.37 -24.91
CA ARG A 66 0.78 107.18 -24.11
C ARG A 66 2.20 107.19 -24.65
N LYS A 67 2.65 106.13 -25.35
CA LYS A 67 4.03 106.05 -25.86
C LYS A 67 4.22 106.53 -27.30
N THR A 68 3.17 106.56 -28.14
CA THR A 68 3.34 106.87 -29.58
C THR A 68 2.56 108.09 -30.09
N ARG A 69 1.69 108.73 -29.30
CA ARG A 69 0.87 109.89 -29.71
C ARG A 69 0.11 109.70 -31.04
N VAL A 70 -0.56 108.56 -31.23
CA VAL A 70 -1.45 108.32 -32.39
C VAL A 70 -2.86 108.05 -31.87
N ARG A 71 -3.87 108.70 -32.47
CA ARG A 71 -5.31 108.52 -32.14
C ARG A 71 -5.94 107.60 -33.19
N ILE A 72 -6.54 106.49 -32.76
CA ILE A 72 -7.07 105.45 -33.67
C ILE A 72 -8.60 105.49 -33.66
N SER A 73 -9.24 105.48 -34.83
CA SER A 73 -10.68 105.80 -35.00
C SER A 73 -11.61 104.65 -35.43
N SER A 74 -11.13 103.44 -35.76
CA SER A 74 -12.00 102.25 -35.95
C SER A 74 -11.21 100.93 -36.10
N PHE A 75 -11.89 99.78 -35.93
CA PHE A 75 -11.36 98.40 -35.90
C PHE A 75 -12.18 97.44 -36.80
N VAL A 76 -11.54 96.54 -37.56
CA VAL A 76 -12.18 95.33 -38.15
C VAL A 76 -11.15 94.19 -38.25
N ALA A 77 -11.41 93.04 -37.62
CA ALA A 77 -10.47 91.91 -37.55
C ALA A 77 -10.79 90.77 -38.55
N SER A 78 -9.77 90.20 -39.19
CA SER A 78 -9.88 88.92 -39.91
C SER A 78 -8.61 88.05 -39.76
N GLY A 79 -8.63 87.12 -38.79
CA GLY A 79 -7.62 86.07 -38.65
C GLY A 79 -7.95 85.13 -37.49
N LYS A 80 -8.10 83.82 -37.75
CA LYS A 80 -8.31 82.79 -36.71
C LYS A 80 -6.96 82.23 -36.27
N CYS A 81 -6.71 82.17 -34.97
CA CYS A 81 -5.55 81.46 -34.40
C CYS A 81 -5.92 80.00 -34.15
N ASP A 82 -5.27 79.07 -34.84
CA ASP A 82 -5.43 77.63 -34.59
C ASP A 82 -4.51 77.16 -33.45
N ARG A 83 -5.04 76.34 -32.54
CA ARG A 83 -4.25 75.78 -31.43
C ARG A 83 -3.17 74.84 -31.96
N ARG A 84 -1.96 74.90 -31.38
CA ARG A 84 -0.89 73.93 -31.67
C ARG A 84 -1.33 72.54 -31.21
N ALA A 85 -1.11 71.54 -32.05
CA ALA A 85 -1.52 70.18 -31.78
C ALA A 85 -0.44 69.18 -32.21
N CYS A 86 -0.41 68.02 -31.57
CA CYS A 86 0.55 66.95 -31.80
C CYS A 86 -0.14 65.78 -32.50
N SER A 87 0.46 65.21 -33.55
CA SER A 87 -0.14 64.08 -34.29
C SER A 87 0.68 62.79 -34.26
N LEU A 88 1.95 62.87 -33.88
CA LEU A 88 2.84 61.72 -33.79
C LEU A 88 3.10 61.35 -32.33
N LEU A 89 2.44 60.27 -31.88
CA LEU A 89 2.68 59.69 -30.56
C LEU A 89 4.12 59.16 -30.46
N PRO A 90 4.85 59.43 -29.37
CA PRO A 90 6.17 58.84 -29.12
C PRO A 90 6.14 57.31 -29.13
N GLU A 91 7.19 56.68 -29.63
CA GLU A 91 7.36 55.23 -29.44
C GLU A 91 8.06 54.97 -28.10
N VAL A 92 7.40 54.24 -27.21
CA VAL A 92 7.98 53.81 -25.92
C VAL A 92 8.09 52.28 -25.93
N LYS A 93 9.33 51.78 -26.02
CA LYS A 93 9.59 50.32 -26.03
C LYS A 93 9.17 49.71 -24.70
N ASN A 94 8.69 48.46 -24.75
CA ASN A 94 8.16 47.73 -23.59
C ASN A 94 7.04 48.45 -22.84
N ALA A 95 6.31 49.35 -23.50
CA ALA A 95 5.11 49.98 -22.97
C ALA A 95 3.93 49.83 -23.95
N LYS A 96 2.73 50.13 -23.48
CA LYS A 96 1.50 50.23 -24.28
C LYS A 96 0.89 51.60 -24.02
N PHE A 97 0.48 52.29 -25.07
CA PHE A 97 -0.29 53.52 -24.93
C PHE A 97 -1.61 53.23 -24.20
N VAL A 98 -1.95 54.08 -23.23
CA VAL A 98 -3.16 53.98 -22.41
C VAL A 98 -3.98 55.24 -22.67
N GLY A 99 -5.07 55.08 -23.39
CA GLY A 99 -5.97 56.16 -23.76
C GLY A 99 -6.56 55.95 -25.14
N ASP A 100 -7.55 56.76 -25.48
CA ASP A 100 -8.16 56.75 -26.80
C ASP A 100 -7.38 57.71 -27.72
N ILE A 101 -7.11 57.24 -28.94
CA ILE A 101 -6.56 58.10 -29.99
C ILE A 101 -7.74 58.88 -30.59
N PRO A 102 -7.70 60.22 -30.62
CA PRO A 102 -8.73 61.03 -31.26
C PRO A 102 -9.00 60.55 -32.70
N PRO A 103 -10.24 60.65 -33.22
CA PRO A 103 -10.59 60.14 -34.55
C PRO A 103 -9.77 60.77 -35.70
N ASN A 104 -9.30 62.00 -35.49
CA ASN A 104 -8.44 62.74 -36.42
C ASN A 104 -6.93 62.51 -36.17
N GLY A 105 -6.56 61.74 -35.14
CA GLY A 105 -5.17 61.47 -34.75
C GLY A 105 -4.42 62.68 -34.19
N VAL A 106 -5.14 63.74 -33.80
CA VAL A 106 -4.56 65.01 -33.37
C VAL A 106 -4.86 65.27 -31.90
N PHE A 107 -3.82 65.48 -31.11
CA PHE A 107 -3.87 65.78 -29.68
C PHE A 107 -3.70 67.28 -29.45
N ASP A 108 -4.65 67.88 -28.73
CA ASP A 108 -4.61 69.31 -28.40
C ASP A 108 -3.38 69.69 -27.56
N HIS A 109 -3.04 70.98 -27.57
CA HIS A 109 -2.02 71.54 -26.68
C HIS A 109 -2.29 71.14 -25.21
N GLU A 110 -1.22 70.80 -24.48
CA GLU A 110 -1.25 70.23 -23.11
C GLU A 110 -1.86 68.83 -22.96
N ALA A 111 -2.37 68.20 -24.03
CA ALA A 111 -2.81 66.81 -23.96
C ALA A 111 -1.67 65.90 -23.49
N VAL A 112 -2.01 64.94 -22.62
CA VAL A 112 -1.05 64.00 -22.04
C VAL A 112 -1.23 62.64 -22.72
N ALA A 113 -0.15 62.18 -23.36
CA ALA A 113 -0.04 60.81 -23.84
C ALA A 113 0.56 59.95 -22.72
N GLU A 114 -0.19 58.94 -22.29
CA GLU A 114 0.20 58.05 -21.22
C GLU A 114 0.56 56.66 -21.76
N TYR A 115 1.66 56.09 -21.24
CA TYR A 115 2.12 54.75 -21.58
C TYR A 115 2.25 53.92 -20.32
N ALA A 116 1.57 52.78 -20.25
CA ALA A 116 1.78 51.79 -19.20
C ALA A 116 2.89 50.81 -19.61
N CYS A 117 3.90 50.65 -18.76
CA CYS A 117 4.92 49.62 -18.94
C CYS A 117 4.27 48.24 -18.98
N LYS A 118 4.77 47.38 -19.88
CA LYS A 118 4.36 45.97 -19.99
C LYS A 118 4.74 45.22 -18.71
N GLU A 119 4.11 44.06 -18.50
CA GLU A 119 4.37 43.22 -17.33
C GLU A 119 5.87 42.95 -17.13
N GLY A 120 6.32 43.03 -15.88
CA GLY A 120 7.72 42.86 -15.51
C GLY A 120 8.68 43.98 -15.93
N HIS A 121 8.15 45.16 -16.31
CA HIS A 121 8.94 46.35 -16.63
C HIS A 121 8.45 47.58 -15.84
N THR A 122 9.37 48.48 -15.53
CA THR A 122 9.12 49.82 -14.99
C THR A 122 9.94 50.86 -15.74
N ALA A 123 9.62 52.14 -15.57
CA ALA A 123 10.27 53.24 -16.24
C ALA A 123 11.79 53.33 -15.90
N ASP A 124 12.18 52.87 -14.71
CA ASP A 124 13.56 52.88 -14.21
C ASP A 124 14.16 51.48 -13.96
N GLY A 125 13.35 50.42 -14.02
CA GLY A 125 13.74 49.04 -13.75
C GLY A 125 13.73 48.67 -12.26
N LEU A 126 13.24 49.54 -11.36
CA LEU A 126 13.09 49.22 -9.94
C LEU A 126 11.74 48.56 -9.66
N VAL A 127 11.68 47.67 -8.65
CA VAL A 127 10.45 46.93 -8.24
C VAL A 127 9.30 47.87 -7.88
N LEU A 128 9.62 48.97 -7.19
CA LEU A 128 8.69 50.05 -6.82
C LEU A 128 8.74 51.23 -7.80
N GLY A 129 9.42 51.05 -8.95
CA GLY A 129 9.58 52.06 -9.96
C GLY A 129 8.27 52.49 -10.62
N PRO A 130 8.22 53.65 -11.28
CA PRO A 130 7.04 54.11 -11.98
C PRO A 130 6.63 53.12 -13.08
N ARG A 131 5.34 52.76 -13.13
CA ARG A 131 4.78 51.88 -14.17
C ARG A 131 4.15 52.64 -15.34
N ARG A 132 4.14 53.97 -15.27
CA ARG A 132 3.53 54.87 -16.25
C ARG A 132 4.55 55.92 -16.66
N VAL A 133 4.62 56.17 -17.97
CA VAL A 133 5.45 57.21 -18.58
C VAL A 133 4.52 58.21 -19.24
N LEU A 134 4.77 59.50 -19.01
CA LEU A 134 3.90 60.59 -19.46
C LEU A 134 4.65 61.53 -20.39
N TYR A 135 4.04 61.79 -21.54
CA TYR A 135 4.46 62.79 -22.50
C TYR A 135 3.37 63.86 -22.64
N ARG A 136 3.75 65.14 -22.72
CA ARG A 136 2.81 66.25 -22.90
C ARG A 136 3.02 66.90 -24.26
N CYS A 137 1.93 67.23 -24.94
CA CYS A 137 1.99 68.00 -26.18
C CYS A 137 2.48 69.43 -25.89
N HIS A 138 3.68 69.77 -26.39
CA HIS A 138 4.36 71.05 -26.16
C HIS A 138 4.07 72.06 -27.28
N ILE A 139 4.27 73.37 -27.04
CA ILE A 139 4.06 74.46 -28.01
C ILE A 139 4.81 74.30 -29.35
N SER A 140 5.84 73.44 -29.39
CA SER A 140 6.56 73.09 -30.61
C SER A 140 5.80 72.12 -31.54
N GLY A 141 4.60 71.66 -31.15
CA GLY A 141 3.85 70.65 -31.90
C GLY A 141 4.41 69.22 -31.76
N LEU A 142 5.25 68.98 -30.75
CA LEU A 142 5.87 67.69 -30.45
C LEU A 142 5.56 67.28 -29.03
N PHE A 143 5.38 65.99 -28.81
CA PHE A 143 5.33 65.43 -27.46
C PHE A 143 6.69 65.54 -26.78
N ARG A 144 6.70 66.10 -25.57
CA ARG A 144 7.89 66.21 -24.72
C ARG A 144 7.66 65.45 -23.41
N PRO A 145 8.69 64.83 -22.84
CA PRO A 145 8.55 64.10 -21.58
C PRO A 145 8.19 65.05 -20.43
N VAL A 146 7.27 64.63 -19.55
CA VAL A 146 6.81 65.48 -18.43
C VAL A 146 7.85 65.63 -17.33
N ARG A 147 8.74 64.64 -17.15
CA ARG A 147 9.81 64.68 -16.14
C ARG A 147 11.15 64.23 -16.68
N VAL A 148 11.18 63.01 -17.21
CA VAL A 148 12.39 62.34 -17.70
C VAL A 148 12.05 61.75 -19.05
N ASP A 149 12.99 61.86 -20.00
CA ASP A 149 12.82 61.24 -21.31
C ASP A 149 13.02 59.73 -21.21
N ILE A 150 11.91 58.99 -21.27
CA ILE A 150 11.89 57.53 -21.10
C ILE A 150 11.32 56.91 -22.36
N THR A 151 12.24 56.58 -23.26
CA THR A 151 11.94 55.97 -24.56
C THR A 151 11.79 54.44 -24.48
N GLU A 152 12.09 53.84 -23.32
CA GLU A 152 11.92 52.41 -23.05
C GLU A 152 11.62 52.14 -21.56
N CYS A 153 10.66 51.25 -21.29
CA CYS A 153 10.53 50.66 -19.96
C CYS A 153 11.58 49.56 -19.77
N LYS A 154 12.31 49.62 -18.66
CA LYS A 154 13.38 48.68 -18.30
C LYS A 154 12.81 47.49 -17.53
N PRO A 155 13.35 46.27 -17.72
CA PRO A 155 12.92 45.11 -16.96
C PRO A 155 13.21 45.31 -15.46
N LEU A 156 12.36 44.74 -14.61
CA LEU A 156 12.53 44.79 -13.16
C LEU A 156 13.82 44.10 -12.74
N ARG A 157 14.61 44.77 -11.88
CA ARG A 157 15.78 44.20 -11.21
C ARG A 157 15.35 43.42 -9.99
N CYS A 158 15.36 42.09 -10.09
CA CYS A 158 14.90 41.17 -9.06
C CYS A 158 15.92 40.99 -7.91
N GLY A 159 17.17 41.38 -8.13
CA GLY A 159 18.28 41.18 -7.18
C GLY A 159 19.14 39.97 -7.54
N ALA A 160 20.17 39.71 -6.76
CA ALA A 160 21.06 38.57 -6.97
C ALA A 160 20.52 37.29 -6.30
N PRO A 161 20.89 36.09 -6.79
CA PRO A 161 20.69 34.84 -6.05
C PRO A 161 21.25 34.96 -4.62
N PHE A 162 20.52 34.45 -3.64
CA PHE A 162 20.93 34.44 -2.23
C PHE A 162 21.46 33.05 -1.84
N GLU A 163 22.25 32.98 -0.77
CA GLU A 163 22.76 31.72 -0.27
C GLU A 163 21.65 30.90 0.41
N LEU A 164 21.48 29.65 -0.05
CA LEU A 164 20.57 28.68 0.55
C LEU A 164 21.40 27.59 1.26
N PRO A 165 21.10 27.23 2.51
CA PRO A 165 21.77 26.11 3.17
C PRO A 165 21.64 24.83 2.34
N HIS A 166 22.77 24.16 2.12
CA HIS A 166 22.86 22.91 1.35
C HIS A 166 22.32 22.99 -0.09
N ALA A 167 22.36 24.17 -0.72
CA ALA A 167 21.99 24.35 -2.12
C ALA A 167 22.89 25.36 -2.84
N TYR A 168 22.98 25.24 -4.16
CA TYR A 168 23.72 26.17 -5.01
C TYR A 168 22.91 26.58 -6.25
N PRO A 169 23.02 27.83 -6.72
CA PRO A 169 22.34 28.25 -7.94
C PRO A 169 23.03 27.64 -9.16
N THR A 170 22.24 27.07 -10.07
CA THR A 170 22.72 26.40 -11.29
C THR A 170 22.61 27.27 -12.54
N SER A 171 21.71 28.25 -12.56
CA SER A 171 21.46 29.08 -13.75
C SER A 171 22.13 30.44 -13.72
N HIS A 172 22.58 30.93 -12.56
CA HIS A 172 23.17 32.26 -12.37
C HIS A 172 24.25 32.24 -11.29
N LYS A 173 25.24 33.13 -11.37
CA LYS A 173 26.27 33.25 -10.33
C LYS A 173 25.73 34.01 -9.11
N ILE A 174 26.19 33.63 -7.92
CA ILE A 174 25.91 34.37 -6.68
C ILE A 174 26.44 35.80 -6.83
N GLY A 175 25.60 36.79 -6.52
CA GLY A 175 25.92 38.22 -6.68
C GLY A 175 25.59 38.84 -8.04
N GLU A 176 25.23 38.05 -9.05
CA GLU A 176 24.80 38.56 -10.36
C GLU A 176 23.33 38.98 -10.34
N ALA A 177 23.03 40.24 -10.67
CA ALA A 177 21.67 40.76 -10.63
C ALA A 177 20.79 40.12 -11.72
N VAL A 178 19.68 39.51 -11.29
CA VAL A 178 18.69 38.87 -12.16
C VAL A 178 17.63 39.91 -12.56
N VAL A 179 17.22 39.91 -13.83
CA VAL A 179 16.17 40.80 -14.35
C VAL A 179 15.01 40.02 -14.94
N TYR A 180 13.81 40.59 -14.91
CA TYR A 180 12.64 39.95 -15.53
C TYR A 180 12.84 39.69 -17.04
N PRO A 181 12.43 38.53 -17.60
CA PRO A 181 11.70 37.41 -17.00
C PRO A 181 12.58 36.23 -16.54
N GLN A 182 13.87 36.47 -16.28
CA GLN A 182 14.82 35.41 -15.91
C GLN A 182 14.40 34.73 -14.59
N ARG A 183 14.76 33.45 -14.45
CA ARG A 183 14.52 32.64 -13.25
C ARG A 183 15.82 32.02 -12.75
N VAL A 184 15.98 31.97 -11.44
CA VAL A 184 17.09 31.29 -10.78
C VAL A 184 16.66 29.87 -10.43
N ASN A 185 17.48 28.90 -10.81
CA ASN A 185 17.30 27.49 -10.46
C ASN A 185 18.34 27.14 -9.42
N TYR A 186 17.93 26.44 -8.37
CA TYR A 186 18.85 25.87 -7.38
C TYR A 186 18.88 24.36 -7.53
N SER A 187 20.02 23.78 -7.20
CA SER A 187 20.18 22.36 -6.95
C SER A 187 20.65 22.18 -5.52
N CYS A 188 20.13 21.15 -4.85
CA CYS A 188 20.69 20.75 -3.56
C CYS A 188 22.12 20.22 -3.74
N ASN A 189 22.94 20.38 -2.70
CA ASN A 189 24.26 19.77 -2.61
C ASN A 189 24.12 18.23 -2.59
N GLU A 190 25.20 17.52 -2.87
CA GLU A 190 25.25 16.06 -2.73
C GLU A 190 24.77 15.63 -1.34
N HIS A 191 23.97 14.55 -1.28
CA HIS A 191 23.33 14.01 -0.07
C HIS A 191 22.15 14.82 0.48
N PHE A 192 21.65 15.83 -0.25
CA PHE A 192 20.46 16.59 0.13
C PHE A 192 19.41 16.65 -1.01
N THR A 193 18.13 16.66 -0.65
CA THR A 193 16.99 16.84 -1.59
C THR A 193 15.93 17.78 -1.00
N ALA A 194 14.99 18.25 -1.83
CA ALA A 194 13.97 19.22 -1.39
C ALA A 194 12.96 18.62 -0.39
N ASN A 195 12.75 17.31 -0.43
CA ASN A 195 11.84 16.52 0.41
C ASN A 195 12.57 15.57 1.38
N GLY A 196 13.87 15.35 1.23
CA GLY A 196 14.62 14.37 2.04
C GLY A 196 14.50 12.91 1.54
N GLU A 197 13.91 12.71 0.35
CA GLU A 197 13.76 11.42 -0.32
C GLU A 197 14.78 11.29 -1.48
N ASP A 198 15.09 10.06 -1.90
CA ASP A 198 16.00 9.74 -3.01
C ASP A 198 15.30 9.89 -4.38
N ASP A 199 15.02 11.12 -4.79
CA ASP A 199 14.38 11.45 -6.08
C ASP A 199 15.39 11.57 -7.26
N GLY A 200 16.57 10.97 -7.16
CA GLY A 200 17.61 11.05 -8.18
C GLY A 200 18.29 12.44 -8.28
N PRO A 201 19.11 12.70 -9.32
CA PRO A 201 20.20 13.68 -9.24
C PRO A 201 19.72 15.12 -9.01
N ASN A 202 19.91 15.56 -7.77
CA ASN A 202 19.78 16.90 -7.20
C ASN A 202 18.57 17.66 -7.71
N GLY A 203 17.41 17.35 -7.12
CA GLY A 203 16.11 18.00 -7.34
C GLY A 203 16.26 19.49 -7.63
N LYS A 204 16.18 19.84 -8.92
CA LYS A 204 16.25 21.22 -9.36
C LYS A 204 14.94 21.88 -8.98
N PHE A 205 14.99 22.92 -8.17
CA PHE A 205 13.81 23.65 -7.77
C PHE A 205 13.93 25.14 -8.07
N HIS A 206 12.76 25.75 -8.29
CA HIS A 206 12.62 27.19 -8.25
C HIS A 206 12.26 27.60 -6.83
N PRO A 207 12.94 28.59 -6.24
CA PRO A 207 12.60 29.06 -4.90
C PRO A 207 11.21 29.71 -4.96
N SER A 208 10.23 29.07 -4.34
CA SER A 208 8.91 29.63 -4.03
C SER A 208 8.84 29.97 -2.54
N TYR A 209 7.86 30.78 -2.12
CA TYR A 209 7.64 31.05 -0.70
C TYR A 209 6.56 30.09 -0.16
N PRO A 210 6.79 29.41 0.97
CA PRO A 210 7.98 29.47 1.84
C PRO A 210 9.21 28.82 1.18
N LEU A 211 10.40 29.36 1.48
CA LEU A 211 11.65 28.91 0.87
C LEU A 211 11.88 27.40 1.06
N PRO A 212 12.15 26.64 -0.01
CA PRO A 212 12.48 25.23 0.10
C PRO A 212 13.77 25.05 0.90
N ARG A 213 13.79 24.00 1.73
CA ARG A 213 14.96 23.59 2.52
C ARG A 213 15.48 22.30 1.93
N CYS A 214 16.75 22.27 1.54
CA CYS A 214 17.43 21.02 1.21
C CYS A 214 17.64 20.23 2.50
N GLN A 215 16.98 19.08 2.60
CA GLN A 215 17.03 18.15 3.72
C GLN A 215 17.98 17.00 3.37
N PRO A 216 18.69 16.42 4.36
CA PRO A 216 19.53 15.25 4.10
C PRO A 216 18.66 14.09 3.56
N ILE A 217 19.23 13.29 2.67
CA ILE A 217 18.55 12.09 2.15
C ILE A 217 18.50 11.04 3.27
N HIS A 218 17.32 10.51 3.53
CA HIS A 218 17.10 9.46 4.52
C HIS A 218 16.81 8.12 3.82
N CYS A 219 17.17 6.99 4.45
CA CYS A 219 16.88 5.65 3.91
C CYS A 219 15.39 5.25 3.91
N GLY A 220 14.48 6.14 4.32
CA GLY A 220 13.05 5.89 4.37
C GLY A 220 12.64 4.95 5.52
N GLU A 221 11.57 4.19 5.30
CA GLU A 221 11.08 3.20 6.28
C GLU A 221 12.05 2.02 6.43
N PHE A 222 12.07 1.42 7.61
CA PHE A 222 12.95 0.30 7.90
C PHE A 222 12.64 -0.94 7.03
N PRO A 223 13.67 -1.67 6.58
CA PRO A 223 13.47 -2.86 5.78
C PRO A 223 12.96 -4.01 6.66
N THR A 224 12.11 -4.86 6.09
CA THR A 224 11.76 -6.13 6.70
C THR A 224 12.91 -7.13 6.51
N VAL A 225 13.51 -7.60 7.60
CA VAL A 225 14.55 -8.64 7.54
C VAL A 225 13.99 -9.99 7.98
N ALA A 226 14.21 -11.03 7.17
CA ALA A 226 13.68 -12.35 7.45
C ALA A 226 14.22 -12.90 8.78
N ASN A 227 13.31 -13.39 9.62
CA ASN A 227 13.57 -13.97 10.94
C ASN A 227 14.24 -13.00 11.96
N ALA A 228 14.05 -11.69 11.79
CA ALA A 228 14.58 -10.67 12.70
C ALA A 228 13.54 -9.58 12.97
N GLU A 229 13.67 -8.88 14.09
CA GLU A 229 12.87 -7.71 14.43
C GLU A 229 13.75 -6.52 14.87
N PRO A 230 13.32 -5.28 14.59
CA PRO A 230 14.08 -4.09 14.94
C PRO A 230 14.02 -3.79 16.45
N VAL A 231 15.15 -3.38 17.03
CA VAL A 231 15.22 -2.93 18.42
C VAL A 231 14.59 -1.53 18.54
N LYS A 232 13.56 -1.36 19.38
CA LYS A 232 12.70 -0.16 19.48
C LYS A 232 13.38 1.11 20.01
N HIS A 233 14.70 1.19 20.05
CA HIS A 233 15.44 2.30 20.68
C HIS A 233 15.76 3.48 19.74
N VAL A 234 15.46 3.39 18.44
CA VAL A 234 15.77 4.43 17.46
C VAL A 234 14.48 5.01 16.87
N ASN A 235 14.42 6.34 16.73
CA ASN A 235 13.29 7.03 16.11
C ASN A 235 13.29 6.74 14.59
N PRO A 236 12.27 6.06 14.03
CA PRO A 236 12.38 5.36 12.74
C PRO A 236 12.59 6.21 11.49
N THR A 237 12.22 7.49 11.54
CA THR A 237 11.83 8.20 10.32
C THR A 237 12.91 9.10 9.73
N ARG A 238 14.14 9.07 10.25
CA ARG A 238 15.22 10.01 9.85
C ARG A 238 16.63 9.42 9.87
N VAL A 239 16.80 8.14 9.54
CA VAL A 239 18.13 7.54 9.47
C VAL A 239 18.86 8.05 8.23
N VAL A 240 20.00 8.71 8.42
CA VAL A 240 20.87 9.24 7.35
C VAL A 240 22.04 8.31 7.08
N GLU A 241 22.78 8.58 6.00
CA GLU A 241 24.00 7.83 5.66
C GLU A 241 24.96 7.69 6.85
N GLY A 242 25.40 6.45 7.10
CA GLY A 242 26.31 6.09 8.19
C GLY A 242 25.62 5.75 9.51
N GLU A 243 24.35 6.13 9.69
CA GLU A 243 23.52 5.66 10.80
C GLU A 243 22.91 4.28 10.48
N GLY A 244 22.53 3.56 11.53
CA GLY A 244 22.01 2.21 11.40
C GLY A 244 21.05 1.85 12.52
N MET A 245 20.48 0.65 12.39
CA MET A 245 19.58 0.08 13.38
C MET A 245 20.00 -1.34 13.72
N ASP A 246 19.94 -1.65 15.01
CA ASP A 246 20.13 -3.00 15.50
C ASP A 246 18.85 -3.83 15.30
N PHE A 247 19.04 -5.02 14.74
CA PHE A 247 18.04 -6.07 14.66
C PHE A 247 18.40 -7.19 15.63
N VAL A 248 17.40 -7.74 16.30
CA VAL A 248 17.52 -8.98 17.06
C VAL A 248 16.87 -10.12 16.29
N CYS A 249 17.47 -11.30 16.33
CA CYS A 249 16.87 -12.47 15.69
C CYS A 249 15.66 -12.98 16.49
N LEU A 250 14.64 -13.45 15.79
CA LEU A 250 13.47 -14.06 16.41
C LEU A 250 13.85 -15.36 17.13
N ASP A 251 13.05 -15.74 18.12
CA ASP A 251 13.20 -17.01 18.84
C ASP A 251 13.23 -18.21 17.87
N GLY A 252 14.15 -19.14 18.11
CA GLY A 252 14.38 -20.27 17.20
C GLY A 252 15.33 -19.97 16.03
N PHE A 253 15.80 -18.73 15.89
CA PHE A 253 16.77 -18.33 14.87
C PHE A 253 18.08 -17.85 15.51
N THR A 254 19.20 -18.33 14.94
CA THR A 254 20.63 -18.19 15.28
C THR A 254 21.09 -18.57 16.71
N GLU A 255 22.32 -19.09 16.81
CA GLU A 255 23.03 -19.45 18.05
C GLU A 255 24.20 -18.51 18.40
N GLN A 256 24.71 -17.72 17.44
CA GLN A 256 26.03 -17.08 17.52
C GLN A 256 26.02 -15.56 17.74
N THR A 257 25.05 -14.85 17.18
CA THR A 257 24.89 -13.40 17.34
C THR A 257 23.45 -13.12 17.73
N MET A 258 23.23 -12.44 18.85
CA MET A 258 21.88 -12.07 19.31
C MET A 258 21.23 -11.01 18.40
N GLY A 259 22.02 -10.39 17.52
CA GLY A 259 21.58 -9.38 16.58
C GLY A 259 22.63 -9.01 15.54
N PHE A 260 22.26 -8.09 14.65
CA PHE A 260 23.11 -7.50 13.62
C PHE A 260 22.65 -6.08 13.33
N GLU A 261 23.55 -5.23 12.86
CA GLU A 261 23.25 -3.85 12.51
C GLU A 261 22.99 -3.73 11.00
N VAL A 262 21.92 -3.03 10.62
CA VAL A 262 21.63 -2.66 9.23
C VAL A 262 21.85 -1.16 9.09
N LYS A 263 22.78 -0.78 8.21
CA LYS A 263 23.19 0.61 8.01
C LYS A 263 22.52 1.25 6.81
N CYS A 264 22.32 2.55 6.88
CA CYS A 264 21.98 3.37 5.75
C CYS A 264 23.27 3.72 5.00
N ILE A 265 23.40 3.26 3.75
CA ILE A 265 24.63 3.41 2.94
C ILE A 265 24.32 4.09 1.61
N ASN A 266 25.32 4.76 1.07
CA ASN A 266 25.28 5.32 -0.26
C ASN A 266 25.95 4.36 -1.26
N ILE A 267 25.17 3.85 -2.22
CA ILE A 267 25.68 3.06 -3.35
C ILE A 267 25.40 3.86 -4.63
N ASP A 268 26.46 4.27 -5.32
CA ASP A 268 26.39 4.99 -6.60
C ASP A 268 25.53 6.27 -6.58
N GLY A 269 25.48 6.99 -5.45
CA GLY A 269 24.71 8.23 -5.28
C GLY A 269 23.28 8.01 -4.77
N HIS A 270 22.89 6.76 -4.54
CA HIS A 270 21.58 6.37 -4.03
C HIS A 270 21.69 5.85 -2.60
N VAL A 271 20.92 6.46 -1.70
CA VAL A 271 20.94 6.13 -0.28
C VAL A 271 19.92 5.02 -0.02
N GLN A 272 20.41 3.87 0.46
CA GLN A 272 19.59 2.68 0.68
C GLN A 272 20.06 1.88 1.91
N TRP A 273 19.20 0.99 2.40
CA TRP A 273 19.56 0.08 3.48
C TRP A 273 20.53 -1.01 2.99
N ASP A 274 21.65 -1.17 3.69
CA ASP A 274 22.60 -2.28 3.53
C ASP A 274 22.03 -3.58 4.12
N VAL A 275 21.02 -4.13 3.46
CA VAL A 275 20.40 -5.38 3.90
C VAL A 275 21.32 -6.54 3.52
N PRO A 276 21.76 -7.37 4.48
CA PRO A 276 22.64 -8.51 4.19
C PRO A 276 22.01 -9.44 3.15
N SER A 277 22.74 -9.72 2.06
CA SER A 277 22.23 -10.58 0.99
C SER A 277 21.99 -12.03 1.42
N ARG A 278 22.61 -12.46 2.52
CA ARG A 278 22.34 -13.75 3.18
C ARG A 278 21.54 -13.49 4.44
N THR A 279 20.54 -14.35 4.71
CA THR A 279 19.73 -14.27 5.92
C THR A 279 20.62 -14.36 7.17
N PRO A 280 20.77 -13.30 7.97
CA PRO A 280 21.64 -13.30 9.14
C PRO A 280 21.08 -14.18 10.26
N CYS A 281 19.75 -14.27 10.36
CA CYS A 281 19.04 -15.09 11.33
C CYS A 281 18.68 -16.46 10.73
N VAL A 282 19.61 -17.41 10.82
CA VAL A 282 19.44 -18.77 10.32
C VAL A 282 18.78 -19.64 11.40
N ALA A 283 17.77 -20.43 11.05
CA ALA A 283 17.08 -21.31 12.00
C ALA A 283 18.06 -22.23 12.76
N ARG A 284 17.86 -22.35 14.08
CA ARG A 284 18.70 -23.18 14.97
C ARG A 284 18.69 -24.62 14.50
N LYS A 285 19.87 -25.25 14.53
CA LYS A 285 20.00 -26.67 14.19
C LYS A 285 19.43 -27.48 15.35
N CYS A 286 18.63 -28.48 15.00
CA CYS A 286 18.15 -29.41 16.00
C CYS A 286 19.28 -30.37 16.36
N GLY A 287 19.29 -30.85 17.60
CA GLY A 287 20.17 -31.94 18.00
C GLY A 287 19.99 -33.20 17.14
N GLN A 288 20.82 -34.20 17.37
CA GLN A 288 20.64 -35.49 16.70
C GLN A 288 19.29 -36.10 17.13
N LEU A 289 18.46 -36.44 16.14
CA LEU A 289 17.16 -37.06 16.40
C LEU A 289 17.38 -38.47 16.97
N GLU A 290 16.79 -38.75 18.13
CA GLU A 290 16.87 -40.07 18.76
C GLU A 290 16.28 -41.14 17.83
N ARG A 291 16.93 -42.31 17.78
CA ARG A 291 16.38 -43.48 17.11
C ARG A 291 15.42 -44.18 18.06
N PHE A 292 14.19 -44.39 17.60
CA PHE A 292 13.20 -45.15 18.36
C PHE A 292 13.19 -46.60 17.89
N PRO A 293 13.49 -47.56 18.79
CA PRO A 293 13.24 -48.98 18.52
C PRO A 293 11.75 -49.19 18.19
N ASP A 294 11.47 -50.11 17.28
CA ASP A 294 10.11 -50.52 16.91
C ASP A 294 9.23 -49.38 16.40
N ALA A 295 9.85 -48.29 15.94
CA ALA A 295 9.23 -47.22 15.20
C ALA A 295 10.01 -46.96 13.92
N HIS A 296 9.28 -46.72 12.83
CA HIS A 296 9.85 -46.30 11.57
C HIS A 296 9.51 -44.83 11.34
N GLN A 297 10.48 -44.10 10.81
CA GLN A 297 10.23 -42.76 10.30
C GLN A 297 9.45 -42.89 8.99
N THR A 298 8.27 -42.27 8.94
CA THR A 298 7.36 -42.43 7.81
C THR A 298 7.91 -41.78 6.53
N TYR A 299 8.82 -40.81 6.67
CA TYR A 299 9.43 -40.09 5.54
C TYR A 299 10.89 -39.66 5.83
N PHE A 300 11.78 -40.01 4.87
CA PHE A 300 13.11 -39.44 4.54
C PHE A 300 14.42 -40.12 5.01
N GLY A 301 15.45 -39.89 4.19
CA GLY A 301 16.74 -40.61 4.13
C GLY A 301 17.88 -40.08 5.00
N ASP A 302 18.97 -40.86 5.03
CA ASP A 302 19.99 -40.92 6.08
C ASP A 302 20.92 -39.70 6.27
N ASN A 303 20.61 -38.50 5.77
CA ASN A 303 21.52 -37.35 5.88
C ASN A 303 20.83 -35.97 5.87
N ILE A 304 19.81 -35.78 6.70
CA ILE A 304 19.09 -34.50 6.82
C ILE A 304 19.52 -33.76 8.08
N THR A 305 19.95 -32.50 7.92
CA THR A 305 20.12 -31.57 9.04
C THR A 305 18.80 -30.83 9.30
N TYR A 306 18.11 -31.19 10.37
CA TYR A 306 16.87 -30.54 10.77
C TYR A 306 17.13 -29.18 11.45
N ARG A 307 16.20 -28.25 11.26
CA ARG A 307 16.21 -26.91 11.87
C ARG A 307 14.82 -26.51 12.35
N TYR A 308 14.71 -25.65 13.34
CA TYR A 308 13.42 -25.06 13.73
C TYR A 308 12.67 -24.48 12.51
N PRO A 309 11.34 -24.67 12.34
CA PRO A 309 10.39 -25.43 13.16
C PRO A 309 10.09 -26.84 12.58
N SER A 310 11.12 -27.60 12.19
CA SER A 310 10.93 -28.93 11.57
C SER A 310 10.10 -29.86 12.44
N LYS A 311 9.22 -30.65 11.80
CA LYS A 311 8.43 -31.72 12.41
C LYS A 311 8.69 -33.03 11.68
N VAL A 312 8.98 -34.08 12.43
CA VAL A 312 9.27 -35.43 11.91
C VAL A 312 8.23 -36.40 12.46
N PRO A 313 7.33 -36.94 11.60
CA PRO A 313 6.37 -37.95 12.00
C PRO A 313 7.05 -39.32 12.12
N PHE A 314 6.63 -40.08 13.12
CA PHE A 314 7.00 -41.46 13.37
C PHE A 314 5.75 -42.33 13.41
N ALA A 315 5.87 -43.55 12.91
CA ALA A 315 4.87 -44.60 13.05
C ALA A 315 5.50 -45.79 13.77
N CYS A 316 4.82 -46.34 14.77
CA CYS A 316 5.22 -47.62 15.35
C CYS A 316 5.18 -48.72 14.29
N ALA A 317 6.07 -49.70 14.41
CA ALA A 317 6.12 -50.86 13.54
C ALA A 317 4.81 -51.68 13.65
N PRO A 318 4.46 -52.49 12.63
CA PRO A 318 3.27 -53.34 12.69
C PRO A 318 3.27 -54.22 13.96
N GLY A 319 2.16 -54.17 14.73
CA GLY A 319 2.03 -54.84 16.01
C GLY A 319 2.55 -54.07 17.24
N TYR A 320 3.05 -52.85 17.05
CA TYR A 320 3.47 -51.95 18.13
C TYR A 320 2.62 -50.68 18.17
N ALA A 321 2.45 -50.12 19.36
CA ALA A 321 1.77 -48.86 19.60
C ALA A 321 2.34 -48.13 20.82
N LEU A 322 2.05 -46.82 20.96
CA LEU A 322 2.53 -46.01 22.08
C LEU A 322 1.95 -46.51 23.40
N GLY A 323 2.81 -47.00 24.30
CA GLY A 323 2.42 -47.62 25.57
C GLY A 323 1.58 -48.90 25.40
N GLY A 324 1.54 -49.47 24.18
CA GLY A 324 0.69 -50.61 23.84
C GLY A 324 -0.77 -50.27 23.56
N ASP A 325 -1.16 -48.98 23.56
CA ASP A 325 -2.52 -48.54 23.24
C ASP A 325 -2.82 -48.70 21.74
N LYS A 326 -3.68 -49.66 21.38
CA LYS A 326 -4.05 -49.97 20.00
C LYS A 326 -4.69 -48.82 19.19
N SER A 327 -4.96 -47.67 19.81
CA SER A 327 -5.42 -46.47 19.12
C SER A 327 -4.29 -45.49 18.75
N ARG A 328 -3.09 -45.66 19.31
CA ARG A 328 -1.98 -44.70 19.22
C ARG A 328 -0.76 -45.29 18.51
N HIS A 329 -0.75 -45.25 17.18
CA HIS A 329 0.36 -45.77 16.36
C HIS A 329 1.34 -44.72 15.86
N GLU A 330 1.06 -43.43 16.04
CA GLU A 330 1.86 -42.35 15.47
C GLU A 330 2.21 -41.30 16.53
N PHE A 331 3.38 -40.67 16.36
CA PHE A 331 3.82 -39.53 17.15
C PHE A 331 4.70 -38.60 16.32
N THR A 332 4.88 -37.37 16.77
CA THR A 332 5.68 -36.35 16.09
C THR A 332 6.81 -35.85 16.98
N ALA A 333 8.02 -35.83 16.41
CA ALA A 333 9.13 -35.07 16.96
C ALA A 333 9.12 -33.65 16.38
N SER A 334 9.02 -32.64 17.24
CA SER A 334 9.07 -31.23 16.87
C SER A 334 10.37 -30.61 17.35
N CYS A 335 11.07 -29.92 16.46
CA CYS A 335 12.25 -29.16 16.86
C CYS A 335 11.82 -27.83 17.49
N SER A 336 12.15 -27.64 18.76
CA SER A 336 11.78 -26.45 19.53
C SER A 336 12.64 -25.22 19.16
N ILE A 337 12.26 -24.05 19.68
CA ILE A 337 13.04 -22.80 19.56
C ILE A 337 14.44 -22.91 20.17
N SER A 338 14.68 -23.88 21.05
CA SER A 338 15.99 -24.09 21.67
C SER A 338 16.90 -25.01 20.85
N GLY A 339 16.40 -25.59 19.75
CA GLY A 339 17.11 -26.64 18.99
C GLY A 339 17.02 -28.03 19.63
N ILE A 340 16.18 -28.19 20.65
CA ILE A 340 15.93 -29.47 21.33
C ILE A 340 14.68 -30.13 20.75
N TRP A 341 14.72 -31.45 20.55
CA TRP A 341 13.56 -32.24 20.12
C TRP A 341 12.55 -32.39 21.25
N GLU A 342 11.30 -32.06 20.95
CA GLU A 342 10.13 -32.29 21.81
C GLU A 342 9.23 -33.34 21.16
N TYR A 343 8.70 -34.26 21.95
CA TYR A 343 7.89 -35.38 21.48
C TYR A 343 6.48 -35.27 22.05
N ASP A 344 5.47 -35.34 21.19
CA ASP A 344 4.04 -35.30 21.59
C ASP A 344 3.53 -36.59 22.24
N ARG A 345 4.39 -37.62 22.32
CA ARG A 345 4.10 -38.91 22.96
C ARG A 345 4.22 -38.90 24.49
N GLY A 346 4.78 -37.84 25.10
CA GLY A 346 5.18 -37.87 26.51
C GLY A 346 6.30 -38.88 26.77
N ASN A 347 6.13 -39.75 27.77
CA ASN A 347 7.11 -40.79 28.12
C ASN A 347 6.84 -42.15 27.45
N ASP A 348 5.80 -42.24 26.61
CA ASP A 348 5.36 -43.49 26.01
C ASP A 348 6.35 -43.96 24.92
N ARG A 349 6.57 -45.26 24.83
CA ARG A 349 7.41 -45.91 23.81
C ARG A 349 6.55 -46.79 22.90
N CYS A 350 7.03 -47.09 21.69
CA CYS A 350 6.40 -48.13 20.88
C CYS A 350 6.61 -49.47 21.59
N GLU A 351 5.53 -50.01 22.14
CA GLU A 351 5.48 -51.27 22.86
C GLU A 351 4.52 -52.22 22.13
N PRO A 352 4.65 -53.55 22.32
CA PRO A 352 3.72 -54.52 21.75
C PRO A 352 2.28 -54.15 22.08
N VAL A 353 1.41 -54.13 21.05
CA VAL A 353 0.01 -53.78 21.19
C VAL A 353 -0.66 -54.69 22.23
N ILE A 354 -1.49 -54.09 23.07
CA ILE A 354 -2.26 -54.78 24.11
C ILE A 354 -3.66 -55.07 23.57
N CYS A 355 -4.05 -56.34 23.55
CA CYS A 355 -5.41 -56.74 23.19
C CYS A 355 -6.40 -56.59 24.36
N GLY A 356 -5.91 -56.76 25.59
CA GLY A 356 -6.72 -56.73 26.80
C GLY A 356 -6.54 -57.99 27.65
N ASP A 357 -7.42 -58.17 28.61
CA ASP A 357 -7.44 -59.37 29.47
C ASP A 357 -8.56 -60.34 29.08
N ILE A 358 -8.74 -61.39 29.89
CA ILE A 358 -9.78 -62.39 29.64
C ILE A 358 -11.17 -61.77 29.54
N ASN A 359 -11.50 -60.69 30.26
CA ASN A 359 -12.80 -60.04 30.20
C ASN A 359 -13.04 -59.35 28.87
N ASP A 360 -11.98 -58.85 28.23
CA ASP A 360 -12.04 -58.14 26.95
C ASP A 360 -12.19 -59.08 25.73
N VAL A 361 -11.93 -60.38 25.91
CA VAL A 361 -12.16 -61.36 24.84
C VAL A 361 -13.65 -61.38 24.44
N PRO A 362 -13.97 -61.34 23.14
CA PRO A 362 -15.36 -61.35 22.69
C PRO A 362 -16.15 -62.54 23.23
N HIS A 363 -17.43 -62.32 23.56
CA HIS A 363 -18.27 -63.32 24.21
C HIS A 363 -18.42 -64.60 23.37
N GLU A 364 -18.55 -64.44 22.06
CA GLU A 364 -18.62 -65.54 21.10
C GLU A 364 -17.37 -66.45 21.12
N MET A 365 -16.22 -65.92 21.51
CA MET A 365 -14.96 -66.68 21.63
C MET A 365 -14.80 -67.36 23.01
N LYS A 366 -15.76 -67.18 23.93
CA LYS A 366 -15.78 -67.80 25.26
C LYS A 366 -16.91 -68.81 25.43
N LEU A 367 -17.78 -68.93 24.42
CA LEU A 367 -19.01 -69.71 24.54
C LEU A 367 -18.68 -71.18 24.81
N PHE A 368 -19.26 -71.73 25.87
CA PHE A 368 -19.04 -73.13 26.29
C PHE A 368 -17.58 -73.50 26.51
N ALA A 369 -16.77 -72.55 26.97
CA ALA A 369 -15.37 -72.80 27.19
C ALA A 369 -14.85 -72.07 28.43
N THR A 370 -13.96 -72.76 29.14
CA THR A 370 -13.26 -72.24 30.31
C THR A 370 -11.79 -72.01 29.96
N ALA A 371 -11.26 -70.82 30.27
CA ALA A 371 -9.84 -70.53 30.03
C ALA A 371 -8.93 -71.39 30.92
N VAL A 372 -7.92 -72.03 30.30
CA VAL A 372 -7.00 -72.98 30.96
C VAL A 372 -5.88 -72.24 31.71
N ILE A 373 -5.45 -71.08 31.22
CA ILE A 373 -4.38 -70.27 31.82
C ILE A 373 -4.80 -68.80 31.80
N THR A 374 -4.78 -68.15 32.96
CA THR A 374 -5.11 -66.72 33.11
C THR A 374 -3.84 -65.88 33.15
N THR A 375 -3.23 -65.66 31.98
CA THR A 375 -2.31 -64.53 31.80
C THR A 375 -3.09 -63.23 32.03
N ARG A 376 -2.49 -62.25 32.72
CA ARG A 376 -3.23 -61.08 33.20
C ARG A 376 -3.64 -60.12 32.10
N VAL A 377 -2.86 -60.01 31.02
CA VAL A 377 -3.10 -59.14 29.86
C VAL A 377 -2.35 -59.75 28.68
N LEU A 378 -3.02 -59.90 27.53
CA LEU A 378 -2.41 -60.40 26.29
C LEU A 378 -1.85 -59.24 25.46
N ARG A 379 -0.59 -59.38 25.07
CA ARG A 379 0.13 -58.51 24.14
C ARG A 379 0.35 -59.22 22.81
N LEU A 380 0.79 -58.49 21.77
CA LEU A 380 1.11 -59.05 20.46
C LEU A 380 1.82 -60.41 20.55
N GLY A 381 1.20 -61.44 19.94
CA GLY A 381 1.75 -62.80 19.90
C GLY A 381 1.52 -63.65 21.14
N ASP A 382 1.06 -63.08 22.26
CA ASP A 382 0.60 -63.85 23.41
C ASP A 382 -0.63 -64.66 23.02
N THR A 383 -0.73 -65.86 23.59
CA THR A 383 -1.83 -66.79 23.36
C THR A 383 -2.56 -67.12 24.66
N MET A 384 -3.83 -67.49 24.53
CA MET A 384 -4.65 -67.99 25.62
C MET A 384 -5.41 -69.23 25.16
N GLU A 385 -5.33 -70.29 25.95
CA GLU A 385 -5.98 -71.56 25.69
C GLU A 385 -7.32 -71.66 26.44
N PHE A 386 -8.32 -72.20 25.76
CA PHE A 386 -9.64 -72.49 26.27
C PHE A 386 -9.93 -73.97 26.16
N ALA A 387 -10.51 -74.54 27.21
CA ALA A 387 -11.05 -75.89 27.22
C ALA A 387 -12.57 -75.84 27.09
N CYS A 388 -13.14 -76.66 26.21
CA CYS A 388 -14.58 -76.82 26.09
C CYS A 388 -15.16 -77.36 27.39
N ASP A 389 -16.28 -76.76 27.81
CA ASP A 389 -17.05 -77.20 28.95
C ASP A 389 -17.68 -78.58 28.69
N GLU A 390 -18.18 -79.20 29.75
CA GLU A 390 -18.78 -80.54 29.66
C GLU A 390 -19.90 -80.60 28.61
N GLY A 391 -19.75 -81.53 27.65
CA GLY A 391 -20.69 -81.74 26.55
C GLY A 391 -20.51 -80.82 25.33
N ALA A 392 -19.58 -79.85 25.38
CA ALA A 392 -19.19 -79.03 24.25
C ALA A 392 -17.95 -79.60 23.52
N PHE A 393 -17.81 -79.28 22.23
CA PHE A 393 -16.70 -79.72 21.39
C PHE A 393 -16.41 -78.71 20.28
N ILE A 394 -15.27 -78.83 19.60
CA ILE A 394 -14.92 -77.95 18.47
C ILE A 394 -15.55 -78.49 17.19
N ALA A 395 -16.36 -77.68 16.51
CA ALA A 395 -17.03 -78.06 15.27
C ALA A 395 -16.04 -78.59 14.21
N GLY A 396 -16.39 -79.70 13.55
CA GLY A 396 -15.55 -80.29 12.50
C GLY A 396 -14.29 -81.04 12.96
N THR A 397 -14.13 -81.26 14.28
CA THR A 397 -13.04 -82.11 14.83
C THR A 397 -13.58 -83.46 15.31
N ASN A 398 -12.71 -84.47 15.40
CA ASN A 398 -13.04 -85.67 16.18
C ASN A 398 -13.29 -85.20 17.61
N ARG A 399 -14.41 -85.59 18.24
CA ARG A 399 -14.89 -85.19 19.59
C ARG A 399 -13.89 -85.41 20.76
N GLU A 400 -12.64 -85.73 20.45
CA GLU A 400 -11.48 -85.85 21.31
C GLU A 400 -10.72 -84.53 21.49
N HIS A 401 -10.80 -83.57 20.54
CA HIS A 401 -10.22 -82.24 20.71
C HIS A 401 -11.14 -81.34 21.53
N SER A 402 -10.70 -81.05 22.75
CA SER A 402 -11.43 -80.25 23.73
C SER A 402 -10.78 -78.91 24.03
N THR A 403 -9.71 -78.51 23.34
CA THR A 403 -9.08 -77.20 23.55
C THR A 403 -8.80 -76.43 22.27
N TYR A 404 -8.96 -75.11 22.33
CA TYR A 404 -8.57 -74.18 21.26
C TYR A 404 -7.78 -73.01 21.81
N THR A 405 -6.98 -72.38 20.95
CA THR A 405 -6.12 -71.26 21.34
C THR A 405 -6.50 -70.01 20.58
N ILE A 406 -6.61 -68.89 21.30
CA ILE A 406 -6.67 -67.55 20.72
C ILE A 406 -5.33 -66.83 20.91
N GLN A 407 -5.07 -65.82 20.09
CA GLN A 407 -3.86 -65.01 20.13
C GLN A 407 -4.17 -63.52 19.95
N CYS A 408 -3.30 -62.65 20.45
CA CYS A 408 -3.38 -61.23 20.21
C CYS A 408 -2.75 -60.86 18.86
N SER A 409 -3.53 -60.23 17.97
CA SER A 409 -3.11 -59.84 16.63
C SER A 409 -2.28 -58.55 16.61
N ALA A 410 -1.69 -58.24 15.45
CA ALA A 410 -1.01 -56.96 15.20
C ALA A 410 -1.94 -55.74 15.19
N SER A 411 -3.26 -55.93 15.08
CA SER A 411 -4.25 -54.85 15.21
C SER A 411 -4.68 -54.60 16.66
N GLY A 412 -4.25 -55.44 17.62
CA GLY A 412 -4.74 -55.37 18.99
C GLY A 412 -6.11 -56.00 19.19
N ASP A 413 -6.48 -56.95 18.32
CA ASP A 413 -7.71 -57.71 18.43
C ASP A 413 -7.41 -59.19 18.70
N PHE A 414 -8.32 -59.84 19.43
CA PHE A 414 -8.25 -61.28 19.66
C PHE A 414 -8.62 -62.01 18.37
N GLN A 415 -7.81 -62.99 17.98
CA GLN A 415 -8.07 -63.84 16.82
C GLN A 415 -7.75 -65.29 17.15
N MET A 416 -8.28 -66.24 16.38
CA MET A 416 -7.91 -67.65 16.52
C MET A 416 -6.42 -67.84 16.20
N ALA A 417 -5.74 -68.65 17.00
CA ALA A 417 -4.35 -69.01 16.73
C ALA A 417 -4.24 -69.88 15.48
N PRO A 418 -3.08 -69.91 14.78
CA PRO A 418 -2.92 -70.70 13.57
C PRO A 418 -3.21 -72.18 13.86
N GLY A 419 -4.08 -72.80 13.05
CA GLY A 419 -4.52 -74.18 13.26
C GLY A 419 -5.85 -74.34 14.01
N HIS A 420 -6.42 -73.24 14.54
CA HIS A 420 -7.75 -73.22 15.13
C HIS A 420 -8.71 -72.41 14.23
N THR A 421 -9.87 -72.95 13.93
CA THR A 421 -10.84 -72.34 13.00
C THR A 421 -12.16 -71.93 13.67
N ALA A 422 -12.47 -72.50 14.83
CA ALA A 422 -13.70 -72.24 15.58
C ALA A 422 -13.49 -72.47 17.08
N GLY A 423 -14.33 -71.83 17.89
CA GLY A 423 -14.46 -72.09 19.33
C GLY A 423 -15.33 -73.32 19.62
N CYS A 424 -15.70 -73.49 20.90
CA CYS A 424 -16.55 -74.59 21.32
C CYS A 424 -18.01 -74.36 20.92
N ILE A 425 -18.65 -75.43 20.48
CA ILE A 425 -20.10 -75.50 20.25
C ILE A 425 -20.69 -76.56 21.18
N LYS A 426 -21.92 -76.31 21.63
CA LYS A 426 -22.69 -77.30 22.37
C LYS A 426 -23.85 -77.77 21.49
N PRO A 427 -23.97 -79.09 21.24
CA PRO A 427 -25.11 -79.64 20.53
C PRO A 427 -26.36 -79.51 21.40
N CYS A 428 -27.48 -79.22 20.78
CA CYS A 428 -28.79 -79.38 21.40
C CYS A 428 -29.23 -80.85 21.41
N GLY A 429 -30.35 -81.13 22.08
CA GLY A 429 -30.98 -82.46 21.99
C GLY A 429 -31.37 -82.84 20.55
N PRO A 430 -31.62 -84.14 20.28
CA PRO A 430 -32.10 -84.58 18.98
C PRO A 430 -33.47 -83.94 18.69
N LEU A 431 -33.67 -83.51 17.44
CA LEU A 431 -34.92 -82.93 16.98
C LEU A 431 -36.04 -83.97 17.07
N LEU A 432 -37.06 -83.68 17.86
CA LEU A 432 -38.18 -84.60 18.04
C LEU A 432 -39.15 -84.51 16.85
N PRO A 433 -39.81 -85.61 16.47
CA PRO A 433 -40.80 -85.60 15.40
C PRO A 433 -42.03 -84.78 15.83
N MET A 434 -42.57 -83.99 14.91
CA MET A 434 -43.82 -83.24 15.10
C MET A 434 -44.99 -84.06 14.60
N LYS A 435 -45.96 -84.35 15.48
CA LYS A 435 -47.18 -85.08 15.10
C LYS A 435 -48.02 -84.24 14.13
N GLY A 436 -48.39 -84.80 12.97
CA GLY A 436 -49.19 -84.10 11.96
C GLY A 436 -48.44 -82.99 11.19
N GLY A 437 -47.11 -82.96 11.28
CA GLY A 437 -46.27 -81.99 10.57
C GLY A 437 -44.92 -82.58 10.16
N LYS A 438 -44.04 -81.72 9.63
CA LYS A 438 -42.69 -82.07 9.17
C LYS A 438 -41.74 -80.88 9.33
N ILE A 439 -40.44 -81.14 9.35
CA ILE A 439 -39.42 -80.08 9.23
C ILE A 439 -39.44 -79.56 7.80
N ALA A 440 -39.65 -78.26 7.64
CA ALA A 440 -39.70 -77.56 6.35
C ALA A 440 -38.35 -76.93 5.98
N TYR A 441 -37.58 -76.51 6.97
CA TYR A 441 -36.29 -75.86 6.79
C TYR A 441 -35.38 -76.10 8.01
N PRO A 442 -34.08 -76.37 7.82
CA PRO A 442 -33.41 -76.69 6.55
C PRO A 442 -33.92 -77.99 5.91
N GLN A 443 -33.84 -78.14 4.58
CA GLN A 443 -34.42 -79.29 3.85
C GLN A 443 -33.64 -80.60 4.02
N ASP A 444 -32.42 -80.52 4.51
CA ASP A 444 -31.50 -81.62 4.79
C ASP A 444 -31.63 -82.15 6.22
N VAL A 445 -32.29 -81.41 7.11
CA VAL A 445 -32.50 -81.79 8.51
C VAL A 445 -33.72 -82.70 8.67
N ARG A 446 -33.60 -83.72 9.52
CA ARG A 446 -34.62 -84.74 9.79
C ARG A 446 -34.86 -84.87 11.31
N PRO A 447 -36.04 -85.35 11.73
CA PRO A 447 -36.23 -85.78 13.11
C PRO A 447 -35.19 -86.83 13.50
N GLY A 448 -34.56 -86.65 14.65
CA GLY A 448 -33.42 -87.44 15.14
C GLY A 448 -32.07 -86.77 14.93
N ASP A 449 -31.95 -85.80 14.02
CA ASP A 449 -30.73 -85.02 13.85
C ASP A 449 -30.48 -84.11 15.06
N VAL A 450 -29.21 -83.84 15.33
CA VAL A 450 -28.75 -83.00 16.44
C VAL A 450 -28.49 -81.60 15.91
N LEU A 451 -29.21 -80.61 16.46
CA LEU A 451 -29.03 -79.21 16.07
C LEU A 451 -27.85 -78.60 16.82
N GLU A 452 -27.01 -77.83 16.13
CA GLU A 452 -25.84 -77.16 16.72
C GLU A 452 -26.12 -75.67 16.91
N SER A 453 -25.81 -75.09 18.08
CA SER A 453 -26.02 -73.66 18.33
C SER A 453 -25.14 -72.80 17.39
N PRO A 454 -25.65 -71.70 16.79
CA PRO A 454 -26.94 -71.05 17.01
C PRO A 454 -28.03 -71.40 15.98
N ALA A 455 -28.02 -72.60 15.40
CA ALA A 455 -28.95 -72.97 14.32
C ALA A 455 -30.42 -73.06 14.79
N ALA A 456 -31.33 -72.90 13.84
CA ALA A 456 -32.78 -73.00 14.05
C ALA A 456 -33.42 -73.90 13.00
N VAL A 457 -34.55 -74.51 13.35
CA VAL A 457 -35.37 -75.32 12.46
C VAL A 457 -36.81 -74.83 12.45
N VAL A 458 -37.44 -74.95 11.29
CA VAL A 458 -38.85 -74.58 11.11
C VAL A 458 -39.64 -75.84 10.80
N TYR A 459 -40.60 -76.15 11.67
CA TYR A 459 -41.62 -77.15 11.44
C TYR A 459 -42.83 -76.53 10.74
N VAL A 460 -43.50 -77.32 9.90
CA VAL A 460 -44.76 -76.97 9.23
C VAL A 460 -45.79 -78.09 9.40
N CYS A 461 -47.04 -77.71 9.66
CA CYS A 461 -48.15 -78.65 9.67
C CYS A 461 -48.44 -79.20 8.27
N ASN A 462 -48.94 -80.43 8.21
CA ASN A 462 -49.43 -81.02 6.97
C ASN A 462 -50.71 -80.29 6.49
N GLU A 463 -51.04 -80.44 5.22
CA GLU A 463 -52.26 -79.83 4.65
C GLU A 463 -53.51 -80.24 5.44
N GLY A 464 -54.35 -79.26 5.80
CA GLY A 464 -55.56 -79.46 6.61
C GLY A 464 -55.34 -79.49 8.12
N HIS A 465 -54.11 -79.28 8.61
CA HIS A 465 -53.81 -79.22 10.03
C HIS A 465 -53.30 -77.83 10.47
N THR A 466 -53.57 -77.46 11.71
CA THR A 466 -53.00 -76.28 12.39
C THR A 466 -52.46 -76.65 13.78
N LEU A 467 -51.61 -75.81 14.35
CA LEU A 467 -51.16 -75.93 15.74
C LEU A 467 -52.38 -75.89 16.67
N GLY A 468 -52.66 -77.02 17.32
CA GLY A 468 -53.81 -77.18 18.21
C GLY A 468 -55.20 -77.20 17.55
N GLY A 469 -55.31 -77.43 16.24
CA GLY A 469 -56.57 -77.82 15.57
C GLY A 469 -57.64 -76.73 15.45
N ARG A 470 -57.24 -75.47 15.28
CA ARG A 470 -58.18 -74.33 15.11
C ARG A 470 -58.20 -73.84 13.67
N MET A 471 -59.36 -73.41 13.17
CA MET A 471 -59.55 -72.86 11.81
C MET A 471 -58.59 -71.70 11.46
N GLU A 472 -58.16 -70.92 12.46
CA GLU A 472 -57.19 -69.82 12.31
C GLU A 472 -55.88 -70.09 13.09
N GLY A 473 -55.57 -71.35 13.38
CA GLY A 473 -54.34 -71.71 14.08
C GLY A 473 -53.09 -71.49 13.22
N GLU A 474 -51.96 -71.20 13.87
CA GLU A 474 -50.67 -71.14 13.19
C GLU A 474 -50.32 -72.48 12.55
N VAL A 475 -49.60 -72.48 11.43
CA VAL A 475 -49.21 -73.69 10.69
C VAL A 475 -47.70 -73.94 10.71
N LYS A 476 -46.95 -73.08 11.40
CA LYS A 476 -45.49 -73.15 11.50
C LYS A 476 -45.07 -73.04 12.96
N PHE A 477 -44.02 -73.78 13.32
CA PHE A 477 -43.39 -73.70 14.63
C PHE A 477 -41.87 -73.61 14.43
N GLU A 478 -41.25 -72.55 14.92
CA GLU A 478 -39.80 -72.37 14.87
C GLU A 478 -39.18 -72.78 16.20
N GLN A 479 -38.10 -73.56 16.12
CA GLN A 479 -37.35 -74.03 17.27
C GLN A 479 -35.88 -73.65 17.07
N GLN A 480 -35.29 -73.00 18.07
CA GLN A 480 -33.91 -72.54 18.02
C GLN A 480 -33.05 -73.30 19.02
N CYS A 481 -31.85 -73.70 18.59
CA CYS A 481 -30.81 -74.19 19.49
C CYS A 481 -30.08 -73.00 20.11
N HIS A 482 -30.29 -72.80 21.40
CA HIS A 482 -29.69 -71.67 22.12
C HIS A 482 -28.29 -71.98 22.66
N ALA A 483 -27.61 -70.90 23.07
CA ALA A 483 -26.28 -70.91 23.65
C ALA A 483 -26.17 -71.57 25.04
N ASP A 484 -27.21 -72.25 25.53
CA ASP A 484 -27.19 -73.11 26.72
C ASP A 484 -27.24 -74.61 26.36
N GLY A 485 -27.40 -74.93 25.07
CA GLY A 485 -27.63 -76.27 24.55
C GLY A 485 -29.09 -76.71 24.63
N ASN A 486 -30.03 -75.79 24.89
CA ASN A 486 -31.45 -76.09 24.93
C ASN A 486 -32.17 -75.66 23.65
N LEU A 487 -33.16 -76.48 23.27
CA LEU A 487 -34.13 -76.14 22.24
C LEU A 487 -35.23 -75.29 22.87
N SER A 488 -35.46 -74.10 22.32
CA SER A 488 -36.56 -73.23 22.73
C SER A 488 -37.49 -72.90 21.53
N PRO A 489 -38.75 -72.52 21.75
CA PRO A 489 -39.37 -72.25 23.06
C PRO A 489 -39.68 -73.51 23.89
N GLU A 490 -39.86 -74.66 23.26
CA GLU A 490 -40.09 -75.96 23.91
C GLU A 490 -39.24 -77.02 23.22
N ALA A 491 -38.76 -78.04 23.96
CA ALA A 491 -37.95 -79.11 23.37
C ALA A 491 -38.76 -80.08 22.48
N GLN A 492 -40.04 -80.27 22.78
CA GLN A 492 -40.98 -81.06 21.97
C GLN A 492 -41.83 -80.10 21.13
N PRO A 493 -41.84 -80.20 19.79
CA PRO A 493 -42.72 -79.36 18.98
C PRO A 493 -44.20 -79.69 19.25
N PRO A 494 -45.09 -78.67 19.28
CA PRO A 494 -46.51 -78.85 19.51
C PRO A 494 -47.16 -79.71 18.39
N PRO A 495 -48.21 -80.48 18.70
CA PRO A 495 -48.88 -81.30 17.69
C PRO A 495 -49.70 -80.44 16.72
N CYS A 496 -49.71 -80.84 15.45
CA CYS A 496 -50.64 -80.36 14.44
C CYS A 496 -51.89 -81.25 14.42
N GLU A 497 -53.06 -80.66 14.61
CA GLU A 497 -54.35 -81.35 14.65
C GLU A 497 -55.20 -80.92 13.45
N LEU A 498 -56.07 -81.83 12.97
CA LEU A 498 -56.94 -81.58 11.82
C LEU A 498 -57.95 -80.47 12.18
N VAL A 499 -58.14 -79.51 11.27
CA VAL A 499 -59.10 -78.41 11.40
C VAL A 499 -60.52 -78.87 11.11
#